data_AF-A0A969LMX2-F1
#
_entry.id   AF-A0A969LMX2-F1
#
_cell.length_a   1.000
_cell.length_b   1.000
_cell.length_c   1.000
_cell.angle_alpha   90.00
_cell.angle_beta   90.00
_cell.angle_gamma   90.00
#
_symmetry.space_group_name_H-M   'P 1'
#
loop_
_entity.id
_entity.type
_entity.pdbx_description
1 polymer ?
#
loop_
_entity_poly.entity_id
_entity_poly.type
_entity_poly.pdbx_seq_one_letter_code
_entity_poly.pdbx_strand_id
1 'polypeptide(L)'
;MAQWFGLQESSVLVLDHPQFTIENLALLSDTYDFVIANRVLHRCENIKDAASETLRVLRSGGLFVHTTSLLDSTLGVPFQGLRSQRALCRLFADADDVLSGGCLVRWPMISWVKGRKAATAKPVVPTVETRRAIRRSYPSPKIRKPTRFGVVAIARNEAPYLLEWIAHYRLLGFERITIYDNESNDASWRILKPLAKAGVIDAVYWKNRRKQHKQQSAYNHARLGLRDSLEWCLFADLDEFLILRTDATLSDILPRAPSVSAVAVPWRIFGSAGQRYRGTGLTIERFLQAASRNSASSKSLVRLSDVQWMGTHWPTLLKGRMIDIAGNDFDPQASAGRIFDGIARLHHYFGRSWEEFQCKRARGRGTGPKGAMRPESIFHELDLNETFNDDALRLVESARAEVARLSDIVKDG
;
A
#
# COMPACT_ATOMS: atom_id res chain seq x y z
N MET A 1 26.56 -1.05 18.77
CA MET A 1 26.35 0.31 18.18
C MET A 1 25.63 1.23 19.17
N ALA A 2 24.49 0.83 19.77
CA ALA A 2 23.76 1.64 20.77
C ALA A 2 24.64 2.12 21.95
N GLN A 3 25.46 1.24 22.53
CA GLN A 3 26.42 1.59 23.60
C GLN A 3 27.45 2.65 23.17
N TRP A 4 27.92 2.62 21.91
CA TRP A 4 28.87 3.63 21.39
C TRP A 4 28.25 5.03 21.28
N PHE A 5 26.92 5.11 21.23
CA PHE A 5 26.16 6.36 21.23
C PHE A 5 25.64 6.74 22.62
N GLY A 6 26.03 6.02 23.67
CA GLY A 6 25.58 6.28 25.04
C GLY A 6 24.08 6.00 25.25
N LEU A 7 23.48 5.14 24.43
CA LEU A 7 22.06 4.80 24.52
C LEU A 7 21.86 3.66 25.51
N GLN A 8 20.96 3.85 26.49
CA GLN A 8 20.44 2.74 27.28
C GLN A 8 19.39 2.00 26.47
N GLU A 9 19.68 0.75 26.13
CA GLU A 9 18.91 -0.06 25.19
C GLU A 9 17.62 -0.58 25.85
N SER A 10 16.45 -0.28 25.26
CA SER A 10 15.17 -0.89 25.67
C SER A 10 14.53 -1.71 24.55
N SER A 11 14.62 -1.28 23.29
CA SER A 11 14.28 -2.08 22.09
C SER A 11 14.90 -1.48 20.80
N VAL A 12 15.24 -2.33 19.82
CA VAL A 12 15.72 -1.91 18.49
C VAL A 12 14.81 -2.51 17.43
N LEU A 13 14.24 -1.66 16.57
CA LEU A 13 13.40 -2.08 15.44
C LEU A 13 14.18 -1.98 14.13
N VAL A 14 14.43 -3.12 13.50
CA VAL A 14 15.04 -3.17 12.16
C VAL A 14 13.92 -3.10 11.13
N LEU A 15 13.96 -2.07 10.27
CA LEU A 15 12.92 -1.79 9.29
C LEU A 15 13.48 -1.85 7.88
N ASP A 16 12.98 -2.81 7.12
CA ASP A 16 13.48 -3.08 5.79
C ASP A 16 12.78 -2.28 4.69
N HIS A 17 13.60 -1.82 3.77
CA HIS A 17 13.16 -1.29 2.49
C HIS A 17 12.74 -2.42 1.54
N PRO A 18 11.70 -2.25 0.70
CA PRO A 18 10.92 -1.03 0.44
C PRO A 18 9.68 -0.84 1.32
N GLN A 19 9.42 -1.74 2.27
CA GLN A 19 8.20 -1.78 3.08
C GLN A 19 8.13 -0.58 4.04
N PHE A 20 9.29 -0.17 4.54
CA PHE A 20 9.47 1.00 5.39
C PHE A 20 10.35 2.05 4.70
N THR A 21 9.88 3.29 4.74
CA THR A 21 10.60 4.49 4.30
C THR A 21 10.41 5.56 5.37
N ILE A 22 11.28 6.55 5.44
CA ILE A 22 11.15 7.64 6.42
C ILE A 22 9.78 8.35 6.35
N GLU A 23 9.22 8.40 5.14
CA GLU A 23 7.91 8.95 4.82
C GLU A 23 6.77 8.17 5.49
N ASN A 24 6.91 6.84 5.61
CA ASN A 24 5.90 5.97 6.17
C ASN A 24 6.23 5.45 7.58
N LEU A 25 7.39 5.82 8.15
CA LEU A 25 7.73 5.61 9.58
C LEU A 25 6.74 6.30 10.51
N ALA A 26 6.12 7.38 10.01
CA ALA A 26 5.03 8.09 10.66
C ALA A 26 3.78 7.24 10.90
N LEU A 27 3.76 6.01 10.38
CA LEU A 27 2.69 5.06 10.59
C LEU A 27 2.96 4.13 11.77
N LEU A 28 4.16 4.01 12.33
CA LEU A 28 4.45 3.01 13.37
C LEU A 28 4.39 3.55 14.81
N SER A 29 4.50 4.87 14.98
CA SER A 29 4.57 5.55 16.28
C SER A 29 4.38 7.05 16.09
N ASP A 30 3.95 7.73 17.15
CA ASP A 30 3.76 9.17 17.15
C ASP A 30 5.07 9.97 17.21
N THR A 31 6.20 9.41 17.66
CA THR A 31 7.57 9.93 17.46
C THR A 31 8.66 8.91 17.85
N TYR A 32 9.89 9.05 17.35
CA TYR A 32 11.05 8.20 17.68
C TYR A 32 12.10 8.92 18.53
N ASP A 33 12.72 8.21 19.46
CA ASP A 33 13.89 8.66 20.20
C ASP A 33 15.16 8.77 19.34
N PHE A 34 15.37 7.75 18.50
CA PHE A 34 16.56 7.58 17.69
C PHE A 34 16.16 7.10 16.30
N VAL A 35 16.76 7.67 15.27
CA VAL A 35 16.70 7.15 13.89
C VAL A 35 18.12 6.91 13.41
N ILE A 36 18.49 5.63 13.28
CA ILE A 36 19.70 5.23 12.59
C ILE A 36 19.27 4.68 11.26
N ALA A 37 19.71 5.29 10.17
CA ALA A 37 19.36 4.75 8.88
C ALA A 37 20.46 4.89 7.85
N ASN A 38 20.72 3.75 7.22
CA ASN A 38 21.51 3.62 6.03
C ASN A 38 20.59 3.88 4.85
N ARG A 39 20.98 4.72 3.90
CA ARG A 39 20.19 5.00 2.69
C ARG A 39 18.88 5.77 2.92
N VAL A 40 18.82 6.66 3.91
CA VAL A 40 17.62 7.48 4.21
C VAL A 40 17.14 8.31 3.03
N LEU A 41 18.07 8.83 2.22
CA LEU A 41 17.69 9.69 1.12
C LEU A 41 17.17 8.95 -0.09
N HIS A 42 17.26 7.62 -0.12
CA HIS A 42 16.41 6.89 -1.02
C HIS A 42 15.00 7.16 -0.56
N ARG A 43 14.33 8.01 -1.33
CA ARG A 43 12.89 8.05 -1.52
C ARG A 43 12.19 9.38 -1.22
N CYS A 44 12.85 10.31 -0.55
CA CYS A 44 12.43 11.71 -0.57
C CYS A 44 12.62 12.34 -1.96
N GLU A 45 11.94 13.45 -2.24
CA GLU A 45 12.06 14.12 -3.54
C GLU A 45 13.44 14.77 -3.74
N ASN A 46 14.06 15.19 -2.64
CA ASN A 46 15.39 15.79 -2.60
C ASN A 46 15.96 15.73 -1.17
N ILE A 47 17.22 16.18 -1.01
CA ILE A 47 17.92 16.15 0.28
C ILE A 47 17.29 17.02 1.37
N LYS A 48 16.64 18.14 1.02
CA LYS A 48 15.96 19.00 2.00
C LYS A 48 14.70 18.33 2.54
N ASP A 49 13.91 17.72 1.66
CA ASP A 49 12.73 16.93 2.02
C ASP A 49 13.11 15.83 3.01
N ALA A 50 14.19 15.11 2.75
CA ALA A 50 14.60 14.05 3.67
C ALA A 50 15.17 14.52 5.02
N ALA A 51 15.90 15.63 5.05
CA ALA A 51 16.33 16.23 6.30
C ALA A 51 15.10 16.65 7.13
N SER A 52 14.10 17.24 6.47
CA SER A 52 12.82 17.60 7.08
C SER A 52 12.07 16.36 7.59
N GLU A 53 11.94 15.31 6.80
CA GLU A 53 11.26 14.06 7.19
C GLU A 53 12.00 13.32 8.32
N THR A 54 13.34 13.42 8.38
CA THR A 54 14.14 12.91 9.50
C THR A 54 13.78 13.62 10.80
N LEU A 55 13.77 14.95 10.79
CA LEU A 55 13.38 15.71 11.98
C LEU A 55 11.90 15.54 12.30
N ARG A 56 11.05 15.27 11.30
CA ARG A 56 9.61 15.03 11.50
C ARG A 56 9.34 13.82 12.37
N VAL A 57 9.98 12.69 12.08
CA VAL A 57 9.71 11.43 12.79
C VAL A 57 10.28 11.43 14.21
N LEU A 58 11.29 12.24 14.49
CA LEU A 58 11.90 12.31 15.81
C LEU A 58 11.06 13.10 16.82
N ARG A 59 11.07 12.67 18.08
CA ARG A 59 10.61 13.50 19.21
C ARG A 59 11.56 14.66 19.43
N SER A 60 11.09 15.72 20.09
CA SER A 60 11.96 16.82 20.53
C SER A 60 13.12 16.28 21.36
N GLY A 61 14.35 16.65 21.01
CA GLY A 61 15.56 16.11 21.63
C GLY A 61 16.03 14.75 21.10
N GLY A 62 15.27 14.10 20.20
CA GLY A 62 15.65 12.83 19.58
C GLY A 62 16.88 12.94 18.67
N LEU A 63 17.62 11.85 18.50
CA LEU A 63 18.85 11.84 17.70
C LEU A 63 18.63 11.17 16.34
N PHE A 64 19.36 11.64 15.33
CA PHE A 64 19.52 10.91 14.08
C PHE A 64 21.00 10.58 13.82
N VAL A 65 21.21 9.43 13.18
CA VAL A 65 22.48 9.04 12.58
C VAL A 65 22.20 8.52 11.18
N HIS A 66 22.91 9.07 10.21
CA HIS A 66 22.84 8.63 8.83
C HIS A 66 24.22 8.26 8.32
N THR A 67 24.35 7.08 7.74
CA THR A 67 25.55 6.72 6.98
C THR A 67 25.47 7.33 5.57
N THR A 68 26.61 7.68 4.95
CA THR A 68 26.65 8.59 3.78
C THR A 68 26.21 8.07 2.44
N SER A 69 25.52 6.95 2.44
CA SER A 69 24.53 6.73 1.40
C SER A 69 23.37 7.75 1.45
N LEU A 70 23.35 8.67 2.44
CA LEU A 70 22.70 9.98 2.30
C LEU A 70 23.00 10.60 0.93
N LEU A 71 24.23 10.55 0.44
CA LEU A 71 24.71 11.40 -0.65
C LEU A 71 24.71 10.68 -2.00
N ASP A 72 23.74 9.77 -2.22
CA ASP A 72 23.70 8.98 -3.43
C ASP A 72 23.48 9.87 -4.69
N SER A 73 24.32 9.63 -5.69
CA SER A 73 24.18 10.11 -7.06
C SER A 73 22.78 9.89 -7.68
N THR A 74 22.02 8.91 -7.19
CA THR A 74 20.64 8.65 -7.65
C THR A 74 19.65 9.78 -7.36
N LEU A 75 19.99 10.74 -6.48
CA LEU A 75 19.18 11.94 -6.22
C LEU A 75 19.53 13.13 -7.10
N GLY A 76 20.53 13.01 -7.99
CA GLY A 76 20.90 14.08 -8.92
C GLY A 76 21.47 15.35 -8.25
N VAL A 77 21.90 15.28 -6.99
CA VAL A 77 22.48 16.43 -6.27
C VAL A 77 24.00 16.41 -6.40
N PRO A 78 24.65 17.47 -6.91
CA PRO A 78 26.11 17.49 -7.05
C PRO A 78 26.80 17.46 -5.68
N PHE A 79 27.71 16.48 -5.54
CA PHE A 79 28.47 16.08 -4.35
C PHE A 79 29.33 17.18 -3.69
N GLN A 80 29.43 18.38 -4.27
CA GLN A 80 30.45 19.36 -3.89
C GLN A 80 29.99 20.36 -2.80
N GLY A 81 28.70 20.67 -2.68
CA GLY A 81 28.21 21.73 -1.78
C GLY A 81 27.95 21.32 -0.31
N LEU A 82 27.79 20.03 -0.03
CA LEU A 82 27.37 19.50 1.29
C LEU A 82 28.52 19.06 2.19
N ARG A 83 29.77 19.31 1.77
CA ARG A 83 30.97 18.90 2.52
C ARG A 83 31.32 19.82 3.68
N SER A 84 30.74 21.03 3.72
CA SER A 84 31.02 21.97 4.82
C SER A 84 30.02 21.77 5.95
N GLN A 85 30.54 21.81 7.17
CA GLN A 85 29.76 21.81 8.42
C GLN A 85 28.61 22.85 8.37
N ARG A 86 28.88 24.04 7.84
CA ARG A 86 27.88 25.10 7.66
C ARG A 86 26.73 24.69 6.74
N ALA A 87 27.00 23.96 5.66
CA ALA A 87 25.95 23.50 4.74
C ALA A 87 25.07 22.43 5.39
N LEU A 88 25.64 21.53 6.20
CA LEU A 88 24.88 20.54 6.97
C LEU A 88 24.01 21.19 8.05
N CYS A 89 24.53 22.17 8.79
CA CYS A 89 23.72 22.93 9.74
C CYS A 89 22.55 23.67 9.05
N ARG A 90 22.74 24.20 7.83
CA ARG A 90 21.63 24.79 7.06
C ARG A 90 20.62 23.76 6.58
N LEU A 91 21.07 22.55 6.26
CA LEU A 91 20.19 21.46 5.82
C LEU A 91 19.31 20.96 6.98
N PHE A 92 19.88 20.86 8.18
CA PHE A 92 19.21 20.47 9.41
C PHE A 92 19.05 21.68 10.34
N ALA A 93 18.37 22.73 9.86
CA ALA A 93 18.27 24.01 10.56
C ALA A 93 17.59 23.91 11.94
N ASP A 94 16.69 22.94 12.13
CA ASP A 94 16.00 22.68 13.40
C ASP A 94 16.69 21.57 14.22
N ALA A 95 18.00 21.40 14.06
CA ALA A 95 18.80 20.43 14.78
C ALA A 95 20.02 21.06 15.47
N ASP A 96 20.27 20.62 16.69
CA ASP A 96 21.46 20.90 17.48
C ASP A 96 22.54 19.85 17.22
N ASP A 97 23.79 20.19 17.53
CA ASP A 97 24.95 19.28 17.50
C ASP A 97 25.10 18.48 16.18
N VAL A 98 24.70 19.08 15.06
CA VAL A 98 24.90 18.48 13.74
C VAL A 98 26.39 18.28 13.54
N LEU A 99 26.84 17.07 13.26
CA LEU A 99 28.26 16.72 13.08
C LEU A 99 28.39 15.72 11.95
N SER A 100 29.56 15.71 11.31
CA SER A 100 29.89 14.76 10.26
C SER A 100 31.29 14.19 10.45
N GLY A 101 31.53 12.97 9.97
CA GLY A 101 32.83 12.31 10.07
C GLY A 101 33.07 11.29 8.96
N GLY A 102 34.32 10.92 8.68
CA GLY A 102 34.68 9.95 7.64
C GLY A 102 36.18 9.79 7.38
N CYS A 103 36.55 8.85 6.51
CA CYS A 103 37.95 8.51 6.24
C CYS A 103 38.63 9.57 5.35
N LEU A 104 39.70 10.20 5.86
CA LEU A 104 40.44 11.30 5.21
C LEU A 104 41.52 10.82 4.23
N VAL A 105 41.71 9.51 4.04
CA VAL A 105 43.01 8.98 3.56
C VAL A 105 43.10 8.85 2.04
N ARG A 106 42.00 8.83 1.28
CA ARG A 106 42.10 8.81 -0.20
C ARG A 106 41.11 9.67 -0.98
N TRP A 107 39.98 10.05 -0.39
CA TRP A 107 39.02 11.04 -0.88
C TRP A 107 38.28 11.53 0.38
N PRO A 108 38.05 12.84 0.63
CA PRO A 108 37.31 13.29 1.79
C PRO A 108 35.82 12.97 1.58
N MET A 109 35.45 11.72 1.85
CA MET A 109 34.08 11.28 1.88
C MET A 109 33.60 11.44 3.31
N ILE A 110 32.59 12.29 3.52
CA ILE A 110 31.77 12.16 4.71
C ILE A 110 31.28 10.70 4.71
N SER A 111 31.43 10.00 5.82
CA SER A 111 31.02 8.59 6.05
C SER A 111 29.75 8.49 6.90
N TRP A 112 29.48 9.50 7.72
CA TRP A 112 28.21 9.66 8.44
C TRP A 112 27.90 11.12 8.79
N VAL A 113 26.63 11.41 9.06
CA VAL A 113 26.11 12.64 9.67
C VAL A 113 25.29 12.25 10.90
N LYS A 114 25.43 12.99 12.00
CA LYS A 114 24.58 12.86 13.18
C LYS A 114 24.09 14.23 13.64
N GLY A 115 23.00 14.25 14.40
CA GLY A 115 22.51 15.46 15.05
C GLY A 115 21.36 15.15 16.00
N ARG A 116 20.87 16.20 16.67
CA ARG A 116 19.76 16.13 17.61
C ARG A 116 18.66 17.07 17.17
N LYS A 117 17.40 16.63 17.08
CA LYS A 117 16.28 17.55 16.87
C LYS A 117 16.23 18.54 18.03
N ALA A 118 16.24 19.83 17.74
CA ALA A 118 16.25 20.85 18.78
C ALA A 118 15.00 20.74 19.66
N ALA A 119 15.15 20.95 20.97
CA ALA A 119 14.02 20.86 21.90
C ALA A 119 12.93 21.90 21.60
N THR A 120 13.34 23.04 21.02
CA THR A 120 12.49 24.15 20.59
C THR A 120 12.01 24.04 19.14
N ALA A 121 12.42 22.99 18.41
CA ALA A 121 12.01 22.77 17.03
C ALA A 121 10.48 22.68 16.94
N LYS A 122 9.89 23.44 16.01
CA LYS A 122 8.46 23.34 15.74
C LYS A 122 8.13 21.94 15.20
N PRO A 123 6.91 21.42 15.46
CA PRO A 123 6.45 20.21 14.80
C PRO A 123 6.59 20.37 13.28
N VAL A 124 7.33 19.46 12.65
CA VAL A 124 7.44 19.43 11.20
C VAL A 124 6.14 18.83 10.69
N VAL A 125 5.39 19.59 9.90
CA VAL A 125 4.15 19.08 9.28
C VAL A 125 4.55 18.06 8.21
N PRO A 126 3.90 16.88 8.15
CA PRO A 126 4.13 15.91 7.09
C PRO A 126 4.01 16.56 5.72
N THR A 127 4.99 16.33 4.87
CA THR A 127 4.99 16.85 3.49
C THR A 127 3.86 16.28 2.63
N VAL A 128 3.00 15.39 3.12
CA VAL A 128 1.83 14.86 2.39
C VAL A 128 0.92 15.98 1.87
N GLU A 129 0.78 17.10 2.60
CA GLU A 129 0.01 18.28 2.17
C GLU A 129 0.74 19.14 1.12
N THR A 130 2.08 19.16 1.12
CA THR A 130 2.89 19.97 0.19
C THR A 130 3.34 19.19 -1.05
N ARG A 131 3.31 17.85 -1.01
CA ARG A 131 3.73 16.96 -2.10
C ARG A 131 2.70 16.96 -3.21
N ARG A 132 3.05 17.59 -4.33
CA ARG A 132 2.27 17.49 -5.56
C ARG A 132 2.51 16.12 -6.17
N ALA A 133 1.43 15.42 -6.53
CA ALA A 133 1.54 14.19 -7.31
C ALA A 133 2.27 14.49 -8.63
N ILE A 134 3.42 13.85 -8.81
CA ILE A 134 4.22 13.96 -10.03
C ILE A 134 3.69 12.91 -11.00
N ARG A 135 3.45 13.30 -12.26
CA ARG A 135 3.10 12.33 -13.30
C ARG A 135 4.22 11.31 -13.44
N ARG A 136 3.91 10.05 -13.16
CA ARG A 136 4.85 8.94 -13.28
C ARG A 136 4.71 8.24 -14.61
N SER A 137 5.81 7.65 -15.07
CA SER A 137 5.83 6.75 -16.22
C SER A 137 6.03 5.31 -15.73
N TYR A 138 5.28 4.41 -16.34
CA TYR A 138 5.36 2.96 -16.16
C TYR A 138 5.69 2.33 -17.51
N PRO A 139 6.45 1.23 -17.54
CA PRO A 139 6.69 0.51 -18.79
C PRO A 139 5.35 0.05 -19.38
N SER A 140 5.26 0.05 -20.71
CA SER A 140 4.09 -0.50 -21.38
C SER A 140 3.86 -1.95 -20.93
N PRO A 141 2.60 -2.36 -20.71
CA PRO A 141 2.28 -3.75 -20.41
C PRO A 141 2.92 -4.67 -21.44
N LYS A 142 3.66 -5.69 -20.97
CA LYS A 142 4.21 -6.70 -21.88
C LYS A 142 3.04 -7.46 -22.53
N ILE A 143 3.16 -7.81 -23.81
CA ILE A 143 2.23 -8.71 -24.46
C ILE A 143 2.31 -10.05 -23.71
N ARG A 144 1.19 -10.47 -23.10
CA ARG A 144 1.09 -11.73 -22.37
C ARG A 144 0.19 -12.70 -23.15
N LYS A 145 0.39 -13.99 -22.92
CA LYS A 145 -0.58 -15.01 -23.33
C LYS A 145 -1.93 -14.71 -22.67
N PRO A 146 -3.06 -15.09 -23.30
CA PRO A 146 -4.36 -15.01 -22.66
C PRO A 146 -4.31 -15.70 -21.28
N THR A 147 -4.82 -15.01 -20.27
CA THR A 147 -4.84 -15.48 -18.87
C THR A 147 -6.27 -15.75 -18.44
N ARG A 148 -6.45 -16.69 -17.53
CA ARG A 148 -7.78 -17.04 -17.01
C ARG A 148 -8.20 -16.11 -15.89
N PHE A 149 -7.28 -15.79 -14.97
CA PHE A 149 -7.58 -14.98 -13.78
C PHE A 149 -6.75 -13.71 -13.71
N GLY A 150 -7.43 -12.61 -13.38
CA GLY A 150 -6.81 -11.31 -13.20
C GLY A 150 -7.49 -10.51 -12.10
N VAL A 151 -6.72 -9.60 -11.50
CA VAL A 151 -7.21 -8.69 -10.47
C VAL A 151 -6.78 -7.27 -10.81
N VAL A 152 -7.71 -6.34 -10.68
CA VAL A 152 -7.53 -4.92 -10.95
C VAL A 152 -7.79 -4.13 -9.68
N ALA A 153 -6.86 -3.23 -9.35
CA ALA A 153 -7.00 -2.30 -8.26
C ALA A 153 -6.64 -0.87 -8.68
N ILE A 154 -7.16 0.11 -7.93
CA ILE A 154 -6.72 1.50 -8.01
C ILE A 154 -6.12 1.90 -6.66
N ALA A 155 -4.87 2.34 -6.67
CA ALA A 155 -4.12 2.69 -5.48
C ALA A 155 -3.86 4.19 -5.43
N ARG A 156 -4.01 4.80 -4.25
CA ARG A 156 -3.50 6.14 -3.98
C ARG A 156 -2.83 6.12 -2.62
N ASN A 157 -1.51 6.35 -2.62
CA ASN A 157 -0.69 6.32 -1.41
C ASN A 157 -0.86 5.03 -0.58
N GLU A 158 -0.72 3.88 -1.23
CA GLU A 158 -0.85 2.55 -0.61
C GLU A 158 0.51 1.83 -0.51
N ALA A 159 1.65 2.53 -0.65
CA ALA A 159 2.97 1.91 -0.69
C ALA A 159 3.24 0.88 0.42
N PRO A 160 2.84 1.11 1.69
CA PRO A 160 2.96 0.13 2.77
C PRO A 160 2.34 -1.25 2.49
N TYR A 161 1.30 -1.33 1.66
CA TYR A 161 0.45 -2.52 1.51
C TYR A 161 0.59 -3.18 0.14
N LEU A 162 1.23 -2.51 -0.82
CA LEU A 162 1.34 -2.99 -2.21
C LEU A 162 1.97 -4.37 -2.31
N LEU A 163 3.08 -4.61 -1.59
CA LEU A 163 3.80 -5.88 -1.70
C LEU A 163 3.00 -7.06 -1.18
N GLU A 164 2.38 -6.92 0.00
CA GLU A 164 1.53 -7.96 0.59
C GLU A 164 0.34 -8.26 -0.32
N TRP A 165 -0.34 -7.22 -0.80
CA TRP A 165 -1.51 -7.40 -1.67
C TRP A 165 -1.14 -8.08 -2.98
N ILE A 166 -0.04 -7.67 -3.63
CA ILE A 166 0.45 -8.33 -4.85
C ILE A 166 0.83 -9.79 -4.56
N ALA A 167 1.58 -10.04 -3.47
CA ALA A 167 1.98 -11.38 -3.08
C ALA A 167 0.77 -12.30 -2.88
N HIS A 168 -0.25 -11.82 -2.16
CA HIS A 168 -1.47 -12.55 -1.87
C HIS A 168 -2.18 -13.03 -3.14
N TYR A 169 -2.47 -12.13 -4.07
CA TYR A 169 -3.17 -12.49 -5.30
C TYR A 169 -2.31 -13.38 -6.22
N ARG A 170 -0.98 -13.21 -6.23
CA ARG A 170 -0.08 -14.12 -6.96
C ARG A 170 -0.13 -15.54 -6.41
N LEU A 171 -0.06 -15.70 -5.08
CA LEU A 171 -0.09 -16.99 -4.41
C LEU A 171 -1.43 -17.72 -4.60
N LEU A 172 -2.53 -16.97 -4.71
CA LEU A 172 -3.84 -17.55 -5.05
C LEU A 172 -3.93 -18.04 -6.50
N GLY A 173 -3.01 -17.65 -7.38
CA GLY A 173 -3.00 -18.03 -8.79
C GLY A 173 -3.55 -16.99 -9.75
N PHE A 174 -3.66 -15.72 -9.34
CA PHE A 174 -3.95 -14.63 -10.29
C PHE A 174 -2.74 -14.36 -11.18
N GLU A 175 -2.93 -14.51 -12.48
CA GLU A 175 -1.87 -14.43 -13.49
C GLU A 175 -1.65 -13.00 -13.97
N ARG A 176 -2.73 -12.20 -13.97
CA ARG A 176 -2.74 -10.80 -14.44
C ARG A 176 -3.12 -9.85 -13.31
N ILE A 177 -2.13 -9.18 -12.73
CA ILE A 177 -2.34 -8.18 -11.68
C ILE A 177 -2.12 -6.79 -12.27
N THR A 178 -3.16 -5.96 -12.29
CA THR A 178 -3.09 -4.59 -12.85
C THR A 178 -3.39 -3.56 -11.77
N ILE A 179 -2.47 -2.61 -11.56
CA ILE A 179 -2.60 -1.56 -10.55
C ILE A 179 -2.63 -0.18 -11.23
N TYR A 180 -3.70 0.56 -11.00
CA TYR A 180 -3.81 1.95 -11.40
C TYR A 180 -3.29 2.86 -10.28
N ASP A 181 -2.16 3.53 -10.52
CA ASP A 181 -1.59 4.52 -9.60
C ASP A 181 -2.30 5.87 -9.77
N ASN A 182 -3.22 6.15 -8.85
CA ASN A 182 -4.11 7.31 -8.87
C ASN A 182 -3.47 8.54 -8.21
N GLU A 183 -2.47 9.09 -8.90
CA GLU A 183 -1.76 10.29 -8.45
C GLU A 183 -1.14 10.10 -7.05
N SER A 184 -0.48 8.96 -6.82
CA SER A 184 0.26 8.73 -5.58
C SER A 184 1.45 9.68 -5.47
N ASN A 185 1.71 10.15 -4.26
CA ASN A 185 2.82 11.01 -3.90
C ASN A 185 3.68 10.41 -2.76
N ASP A 186 3.50 9.13 -2.49
CA ASP A 186 4.35 8.31 -1.62
C ASP A 186 5.32 7.43 -2.44
N ALA A 187 5.91 6.43 -1.79
CA ALA A 187 6.82 5.49 -2.43
C ALA A 187 6.17 4.49 -3.42
N SER A 188 4.86 4.58 -3.73
CA SER A 188 4.14 3.59 -4.55
C SER A 188 4.82 3.36 -5.90
N TRP A 189 5.21 4.43 -6.59
CA TRP A 189 5.88 4.32 -7.90
C TRP A 189 7.17 3.50 -7.85
N ARG A 190 7.91 3.58 -6.75
CA ARG A 190 9.18 2.85 -6.58
C ARG A 190 8.99 1.37 -6.30
N ILE A 191 7.80 0.96 -5.92
CA ILE A 191 7.42 -0.45 -5.82
C ILE A 191 6.84 -0.89 -7.17
N LEU A 192 5.89 -0.14 -7.71
CA LEU A 192 5.15 -0.52 -8.91
C LEU A 192 6.02 -0.55 -10.18
N LYS A 193 6.95 0.40 -10.36
CA LYS A 193 7.75 0.48 -11.59
C LYS A 193 8.73 -0.71 -11.75
N PRO A 194 9.56 -1.08 -10.76
CA PRO A 194 10.43 -2.26 -10.87
C PRO A 194 9.63 -3.55 -11.10
N LEU A 195 8.53 -3.74 -10.38
CA LEU A 195 7.67 -4.91 -10.54
C LEU A 195 7.04 -4.98 -11.94
N ALA A 196 6.60 -3.84 -12.49
CA ALA A 196 6.10 -3.77 -13.86
C ALA A 196 7.20 -4.07 -14.90
N LYS A 197 8.42 -3.53 -14.70
CA LYS A 197 9.59 -3.81 -15.56
C LYS A 197 9.94 -5.30 -15.56
N ALA A 198 9.90 -5.93 -14.39
CA ALA A 198 10.10 -7.37 -14.22
C ALA A 198 8.96 -8.21 -14.82
N GLY A 199 7.80 -7.62 -15.14
CA GLY A 199 6.64 -8.33 -15.67
C GLY A 199 5.84 -9.07 -14.59
N VAL A 200 6.02 -8.71 -13.31
CA VAL A 200 5.23 -9.28 -12.20
C VAL A 200 3.79 -8.75 -12.24
N ILE A 201 3.65 -7.45 -12.50
CA ILE A 201 2.37 -6.74 -12.57
C ILE A 201 2.31 -5.89 -13.85
N ASP A 202 1.16 -5.30 -14.11
CA ASP A 202 1.01 -4.14 -14.98
C ASP A 202 0.64 -2.93 -14.13
N ALA A 203 1.25 -1.79 -14.42
CA ALA A 203 1.02 -0.55 -13.68
C ALA A 203 0.67 0.58 -14.65
N VAL A 204 -0.35 1.36 -14.30
CA VAL A 204 -0.84 2.47 -15.13
C VAL A 204 -0.93 3.72 -14.27
N TYR A 205 -0.26 4.80 -14.68
CA TYR A 205 -0.47 6.09 -14.03
C TYR A 205 -1.86 6.61 -14.40
N TRP A 206 -2.69 6.86 -13.41
CA TRP A 206 -4.07 7.25 -13.59
C TRP A 206 -4.32 8.65 -13.05
N LYS A 207 -4.60 9.59 -13.96
CA LYS A 207 -5.05 10.93 -13.60
C LYS A 207 -6.44 11.15 -14.17
N ASN A 208 -7.38 11.38 -13.27
CA ASN A 208 -8.77 11.55 -13.66
C ASN A 208 -9.02 12.88 -14.36
N ARG A 209 -9.92 12.84 -15.36
CA ARG A 209 -10.48 14.05 -15.96
C ARG A 209 -11.50 14.66 -14.98
N ARG A 210 -11.73 15.98 -15.08
CA ARG A 210 -12.71 16.69 -14.24
C ARG A 210 -14.09 16.02 -14.38
N LYS A 211 -14.83 15.92 -13.27
CA LYS A 211 -16.20 15.37 -13.16
C LYS A 211 -16.36 13.85 -13.39
N GLN A 212 -15.28 13.06 -13.45
CA GLN A 212 -15.35 11.59 -13.54
C GLN A 212 -15.18 10.91 -12.18
N HIS A 213 -15.93 9.83 -11.96
CA HIS A 213 -15.76 8.97 -10.80
C HIS A 213 -14.46 8.17 -10.92
N LYS A 214 -13.50 8.42 -10.01
CA LYS A 214 -12.09 8.04 -10.19
C LYS A 214 -11.82 6.54 -10.38
N GLN A 215 -12.55 5.73 -9.62
CA GLN A 215 -12.37 4.28 -9.58
C GLN A 215 -13.03 3.60 -10.79
N GLN A 216 -14.30 3.90 -11.04
CA GLN A 216 -15.04 3.41 -12.20
C GLN A 216 -14.34 3.75 -13.53
N SER A 217 -13.75 4.94 -13.69
CA SER A 217 -13.03 5.29 -14.92
C SER A 217 -11.81 4.37 -15.16
N ALA A 218 -11.02 4.09 -14.12
CA ALA A 218 -9.89 3.17 -14.19
C ALA A 218 -10.35 1.74 -14.48
N TYR A 219 -11.41 1.29 -13.81
CA TYR A 219 -11.95 -0.07 -13.99
C TYR A 219 -12.47 -0.28 -15.40
N ASN A 220 -13.14 0.71 -15.98
CA ASN A 220 -13.63 0.62 -17.36
C ASN A 220 -12.51 0.75 -18.40
N HIS A 221 -11.42 1.47 -18.10
CA HIS A 221 -10.20 1.43 -18.92
C HIS A 221 -9.56 0.04 -18.89
N ALA A 222 -9.45 -0.58 -17.70
CA ALA A 222 -8.95 -1.94 -17.56
C ALA A 222 -9.82 -2.95 -18.31
N ARG A 223 -11.15 -2.85 -18.14
CA ARG A 223 -12.13 -3.69 -18.84
C ARG A 223 -11.90 -3.67 -20.34
N LEU A 224 -11.84 -2.48 -20.95
CA LEU A 224 -11.64 -2.34 -22.39
C LEU A 224 -10.28 -2.85 -22.86
N GLY A 225 -9.22 -2.61 -22.09
CA GLY A 225 -7.87 -3.03 -22.47
C GLY A 225 -7.54 -4.50 -22.21
N LEU A 226 -8.31 -5.19 -21.36
CA LEU A 226 -8.01 -6.56 -20.94
C LEU A 226 -9.03 -7.59 -21.45
N ARG A 227 -10.25 -7.21 -21.81
CA ARG A 227 -11.38 -8.12 -22.18
C ARG A 227 -11.05 -9.19 -23.23
N ASP A 228 -10.11 -8.93 -24.14
CA ASP A 228 -9.77 -9.87 -25.22
C ASP A 228 -8.60 -10.80 -24.84
N SER A 229 -8.00 -10.62 -23.66
CA SER A 229 -6.82 -11.35 -23.17
C SER A 229 -6.97 -11.88 -21.74
N LEU A 230 -8.06 -11.55 -21.06
CA LEU A 230 -8.34 -11.93 -19.69
C LEU A 230 -9.79 -12.43 -19.57
N GLU A 231 -9.97 -13.67 -19.12
CA GLU A 231 -11.31 -14.27 -18.99
C GLU A 231 -12.06 -13.73 -17.77
N TRP A 232 -11.55 -13.96 -16.56
CA TRP A 232 -12.20 -13.58 -15.29
C TRP A 232 -11.38 -12.54 -14.54
N CYS A 233 -12.03 -11.44 -14.17
CA CYS A 233 -11.40 -10.31 -13.48
C CYS A 233 -12.08 -10.03 -12.14
N LEU A 234 -11.30 -9.96 -11.07
CA LEU A 234 -11.74 -9.42 -9.79
C LEU A 234 -11.37 -7.93 -9.72
N PHE A 235 -12.30 -7.09 -9.27
CA PHE A 235 -12.01 -5.69 -8.96
C PHE A 235 -11.99 -5.51 -7.44
N ALA A 236 -10.81 -5.35 -6.85
CA ALA A 236 -10.60 -5.33 -5.41
C ALA A 236 -9.76 -4.13 -4.97
N ASP A 237 -10.05 -3.61 -3.77
CA ASP A 237 -9.28 -2.55 -3.13
C ASP A 237 -8.04 -3.11 -2.40
N LEU A 238 -7.04 -2.25 -2.09
CA LEU A 238 -5.76 -2.67 -1.47
C LEU A 238 -5.90 -3.11 0.00
N ASP A 239 -7.10 -3.01 0.57
CA ASP A 239 -7.49 -3.50 1.89
C ASP A 239 -8.42 -4.72 1.81
N GLU A 240 -8.58 -5.31 0.62
CA GLU A 240 -9.44 -6.46 0.37
C GLU A 240 -8.65 -7.69 -0.11
N PHE A 241 -8.75 -8.78 0.64
CA PHE A 241 -8.00 -10.02 0.41
C PHE A 241 -8.97 -11.18 0.16
N LEU A 242 -8.91 -11.80 -1.01
CA LEU A 242 -9.74 -12.96 -1.31
C LEU A 242 -9.26 -14.17 -0.49
N ILE A 243 -10.14 -14.75 0.30
CA ILE A 243 -9.88 -15.96 1.07
C ILE A 243 -10.79 -17.05 0.53
N LEU A 244 -10.17 -18.15 0.12
CA LEU A 244 -10.84 -19.38 -0.29
C LEU A 244 -10.91 -20.33 0.92
N ARG A 245 -11.93 -21.19 0.95
CA ARG A 245 -11.95 -22.38 1.80
C ARG A 245 -10.67 -23.21 1.54
N THR A 246 -10.16 -23.88 2.57
CA THR A 246 -8.83 -24.53 2.54
C THR A 246 -8.65 -25.54 1.40
N ASP A 247 -9.71 -26.21 0.99
CA ASP A 247 -9.75 -27.22 -0.09
C ASP A 247 -10.16 -26.64 -1.46
N ALA A 248 -10.30 -25.33 -1.59
CA ALA A 248 -10.78 -24.67 -2.80
C ALA A 248 -9.67 -23.90 -3.54
N THR A 249 -9.82 -23.84 -4.86
CA THR A 249 -8.99 -23.11 -5.81
C THR A 249 -9.80 -22.02 -6.52
N LEU A 250 -9.14 -21.13 -7.27
CA LEU A 250 -9.85 -20.15 -8.10
C LEU A 250 -10.75 -20.80 -9.16
N SER A 251 -10.49 -22.05 -9.56
CA SER A 251 -11.39 -22.73 -10.49
C SER A 251 -12.71 -23.14 -9.85
N ASP A 252 -12.72 -23.39 -8.54
CA ASP A 252 -13.92 -23.85 -7.82
C ASP A 252 -14.94 -22.72 -7.62
N ILE A 253 -14.50 -21.46 -7.63
CA ILE A 253 -15.38 -20.29 -7.55
C ILE A 253 -15.97 -19.89 -8.91
N LEU A 254 -15.54 -20.53 -10.01
CA LEU A 254 -16.10 -20.24 -11.33
C LEU A 254 -17.43 -20.96 -11.54
N PRO A 255 -18.40 -20.27 -12.17
CA PRO A 255 -19.68 -20.90 -12.46
C PRO A 255 -19.52 -21.99 -13.52
N ARG A 256 -20.19 -23.12 -13.31
CA ARG A 256 -20.28 -24.20 -14.31
C ARG A 256 -21.16 -23.82 -15.50
N ALA A 257 -22.18 -22.99 -15.26
CA ALA A 257 -23.14 -22.58 -16.27
C ALA A 257 -22.58 -21.46 -17.16
N PRO A 258 -22.50 -21.62 -18.48
CA PRO A 258 -22.02 -20.59 -19.40
C PRO A 258 -22.86 -19.31 -19.39
N SER A 259 -24.12 -19.38 -18.92
CA SER A 259 -25.02 -18.25 -18.76
C SER A 259 -24.64 -17.30 -17.62
N VAL A 260 -23.69 -17.68 -16.76
CA VAL A 260 -23.24 -16.86 -15.64
C VAL A 260 -21.99 -16.09 -16.02
N SER A 261 -22.05 -14.77 -15.86
CA SER A 261 -21.00 -13.84 -16.27
C SER A 261 -20.43 -13.05 -15.09
N ALA A 262 -20.99 -13.20 -13.89
CA ALA A 262 -20.44 -12.60 -12.66
C ALA A 262 -20.78 -13.42 -11.41
N VAL A 263 -19.87 -13.40 -10.44
CA VAL A 263 -20.02 -14.02 -9.11
C VAL A 263 -19.80 -12.96 -8.03
N ALA A 264 -20.79 -12.75 -7.18
CA ALA A 264 -20.71 -11.92 -5.99
C ALA A 264 -19.90 -12.64 -4.91
N VAL A 265 -18.88 -11.98 -4.36
CA VAL A 265 -18.03 -12.50 -3.28
C VAL A 265 -18.22 -11.62 -2.03
N PRO A 266 -18.79 -12.16 -0.94
CA PRO A 266 -19.16 -11.40 0.26
C PRO A 266 -17.93 -10.81 0.95
N TRP A 267 -18.04 -9.62 1.52
CA TRP A 267 -17.03 -9.13 2.46
C TRP A 267 -17.20 -9.80 3.83
N ARG A 268 -16.08 -10.02 4.50
CA ARG A 268 -15.99 -10.18 5.96
C ARG A 268 -15.20 -8.99 6.48
N ILE A 269 -15.84 -8.13 7.27
CA ILE A 269 -15.22 -6.91 7.79
C ILE A 269 -14.33 -7.26 8.99
N PHE A 270 -13.09 -6.76 8.99
CA PHE A 270 -12.15 -6.92 10.08
C PHE A 270 -11.98 -5.61 10.85
N GLY A 271 -12.03 -5.71 12.19
CA GLY A 271 -11.70 -4.63 13.09
C GLY A 271 -10.19 -4.46 13.28
N SER A 272 -9.84 -3.47 14.08
CA SER A 272 -8.48 -3.08 14.45
C SER A 272 -7.79 -4.08 15.39
N ALA A 273 -8.53 -5.03 15.96
CA ALA A 273 -8.08 -5.89 17.05
C ALA A 273 -7.49 -5.08 18.23
N GLY A 274 -8.01 -3.87 18.47
CA GLY A 274 -7.53 -2.94 19.50
C GLY A 274 -6.22 -2.22 19.15
N GLN A 275 -5.67 -2.42 17.95
CA GLN A 275 -4.41 -1.79 17.55
C GLN A 275 -4.61 -0.31 17.24
N ARG A 276 -3.86 0.54 17.96
CA ARG A 276 -3.81 1.97 17.70
C ARG A 276 -2.77 2.36 16.66
N TYR A 277 -1.61 1.72 16.70
CA TYR A 277 -0.46 2.03 15.84
C TYR A 277 -0.26 0.99 14.74
N ARG A 278 0.42 1.32 13.64
CA ARG A 278 0.82 0.29 12.67
C ARG A 278 1.90 -0.61 13.28
N GLY A 279 1.71 -1.92 13.14
CA GLY A 279 2.74 -2.93 13.38
C GLY A 279 3.56 -3.24 12.12
N THR A 280 4.63 -4.01 12.29
CA THR A 280 5.50 -4.43 11.17
C THR A 280 5.05 -5.70 10.45
N GLY A 281 4.10 -6.44 11.04
CA GLY A 281 3.53 -7.64 10.45
C GLY A 281 2.64 -7.38 9.24
N LEU A 282 2.29 -8.47 8.55
CA LEU A 282 1.33 -8.43 7.44
C LEU A 282 -0.07 -8.05 7.93
N THR A 283 -0.88 -7.42 7.07
CA THR A 283 -2.30 -7.11 7.36
C THR A 283 -3.04 -8.37 7.79
N ILE A 284 -2.91 -9.45 7.03
CA ILE A 284 -3.60 -10.72 7.29
C ILE A 284 -3.12 -11.43 8.58
N GLU A 285 -1.96 -11.06 9.09
CA GLU A 285 -1.38 -11.59 10.33
C GLU A 285 -1.79 -10.75 11.55
N ARG A 286 -1.87 -9.44 11.38
CA ARG A 286 -2.10 -8.49 12.47
C ARG A 286 -3.56 -8.42 12.89
N PHE A 287 -4.49 -8.51 11.96
CA PHE A 287 -5.91 -8.26 12.23
C PHE A 287 -6.69 -9.56 12.19
N LEU A 288 -6.93 -10.12 13.38
CA LEU A 288 -7.57 -11.44 13.56
C LEU A 288 -8.95 -11.34 14.21
N GLN A 289 -9.48 -10.14 14.38
CA GLN A 289 -10.81 -9.89 14.95
C GLN A 289 -11.72 -9.35 13.86
N ALA A 290 -12.84 -10.01 13.64
CA ALA A 290 -13.76 -9.75 12.54
C ALA A 290 -15.22 -9.68 13.00
N ALA A 291 -16.08 -9.19 12.12
CA ALA A 291 -17.52 -9.34 12.25
C ALA A 291 -17.90 -10.84 12.32
N SER A 292 -18.90 -11.17 13.13
CA SER A 292 -19.42 -12.53 13.32
C SER A 292 -20.09 -13.10 12.07
N ARG A 293 -20.53 -12.23 11.15
CA ARG A 293 -21.15 -12.59 9.87
C ARG A 293 -20.51 -11.85 8.70
N ASN A 294 -20.71 -12.37 7.49
CA ASN A 294 -20.39 -11.64 6.28
C ASN A 294 -21.28 -10.40 6.15
N SER A 295 -20.76 -9.38 5.47
CA SER A 295 -21.53 -8.19 5.08
C SER A 295 -22.50 -8.52 3.95
N ALA A 296 -23.58 -7.75 3.87
CA ALA A 296 -24.43 -7.73 2.68
C ALA A 296 -23.75 -7.05 1.47
N SER A 297 -22.65 -6.34 1.70
CA SER A 297 -21.83 -5.75 0.64
C SER A 297 -20.76 -6.73 0.16
N SER A 298 -20.36 -6.57 -1.08
CA SER A 298 -19.50 -7.53 -1.76
C SER A 298 -18.79 -6.90 -2.96
N LYS A 299 -17.85 -7.64 -3.54
CA LYS A 299 -17.29 -7.35 -4.88
C LYS A 299 -17.69 -8.45 -5.84
N SER A 300 -17.33 -8.27 -7.11
CA SER A 300 -17.64 -9.23 -8.16
C SER A 300 -16.38 -9.73 -8.86
N LEU A 301 -16.32 -11.04 -9.06
CA LEU A 301 -15.49 -11.70 -10.05
C LEU A 301 -16.30 -11.78 -11.35
N VAL A 302 -15.81 -11.19 -12.44
CA VAL A 302 -16.61 -11.00 -13.66
C VAL A 302 -15.92 -11.59 -14.88
N ARG A 303 -16.69 -12.23 -15.76
CA ARG A 303 -16.23 -12.62 -17.09
C ARG A 303 -16.11 -11.37 -17.95
N LEU A 304 -14.89 -10.93 -18.22
CA LEU A 304 -14.63 -9.55 -18.65
C LEU A 304 -15.20 -9.22 -20.02
N SER A 305 -15.29 -10.22 -20.91
CA SER A 305 -15.92 -10.11 -22.24
C SER A 305 -17.42 -9.78 -22.20
N ASP A 306 -18.07 -10.05 -21.08
CA ASP A 306 -19.52 -9.96 -20.92
C ASP A 306 -19.95 -8.71 -20.14
N VAL A 307 -18.99 -7.86 -19.73
CA VAL A 307 -19.26 -6.65 -18.96
C VAL A 307 -19.40 -5.45 -19.88
N GLN A 308 -20.53 -4.76 -19.81
CA GLN A 308 -20.75 -3.48 -20.49
C GLN A 308 -20.08 -2.33 -19.74
N TRP A 309 -20.28 -2.28 -18.42
CA TRP A 309 -19.74 -1.24 -17.55
C TRP A 309 -19.36 -1.82 -16.19
N MET A 310 -18.24 -1.38 -15.62
CA MET A 310 -17.83 -1.78 -14.28
C MET A 310 -18.09 -0.66 -13.26
N GLY A 311 -18.96 -0.92 -12.29
CA GLY A 311 -19.15 -0.09 -11.11
C GLY A 311 -18.04 -0.29 -10.07
N THR A 312 -18.19 0.30 -8.88
CA THR A 312 -17.20 0.11 -7.79
C THR A 312 -17.24 -1.30 -7.19
N HIS A 313 -18.42 -1.93 -7.20
CA HIS A 313 -18.68 -3.24 -6.59
C HIS A 313 -19.19 -4.26 -7.61
N TRP A 314 -20.04 -3.82 -8.53
CA TRP A 314 -20.84 -4.68 -9.41
C TRP A 314 -20.71 -4.27 -10.89
N PRO A 315 -20.84 -5.22 -11.83
CA PRO A 315 -20.92 -4.92 -13.24
C PRO A 315 -22.34 -4.55 -13.67
N THR A 316 -22.44 -3.78 -14.75
CA THR A 316 -23.55 -3.86 -15.69
C THR A 316 -23.17 -4.86 -16.77
N LEU A 317 -23.92 -5.96 -16.88
CA LEU A 317 -23.64 -7.03 -17.83
C LEU A 317 -24.23 -6.72 -19.21
N LEU A 318 -23.46 -7.00 -20.25
CA LEU A 318 -23.93 -7.03 -21.64
C LEU A 318 -24.79 -8.27 -21.90
N LYS A 319 -24.43 -9.40 -21.28
CA LYS A 319 -25.13 -10.67 -21.38
C LYS A 319 -24.87 -11.53 -20.14
N GLY A 320 -25.69 -12.56 -19.99
CA GLY A 320 -25.61 -13.49 -18.86
C GLY A 320 -26.20 -12.92 -17.58
N ARG A 321 -26.09 -13.70 -16.51
CA ARG A 321 -26.60 -13.36 -15.17
C ARG A 321 -25.49 -13.37 -14.13
N MET A 322 -25.79 -12.80 -12.98
CA MET A 322 -24.92 -12.78 -11.81
C MET A 322 -25.46 -13.72 -10.74
N ILE A 323 -24.56 -14.42 -10.06
CA ILE A 323 -24.87 -15.28 -8.91
C ILE A 323 -24.09 -14.85 -7.68
N ASP A 324 -24.50 -15.27 -6.49
CA ASP A 324 -23.65 -15.24 -5.30
C ASP A 324 -22.66 -16.41 -5.29
N ILE A 325 -21.71 -16.37 -4.36
CA ILE A 325 -20.68 -17.41 -4.21
C ILE A 325 -21.24 -18.80 -3.80
N ALA A 326 -22.50 -18.86 -3.38
CA ALA A 326 -23.20 -20.11 -3.08
C ALA A 326 -23.94 -20.68 -4.30
N GLY A 327 -23.98 -19.96 -5.43
CA GLY A 327 -24.61 -20.42 -6.66
C GLY A 327 -26.03 -19.89 -6.90
N ASN A 328 -26.57 -19.06 -5.99
CA ASN A 328 -27.92 -18.54 -6.13
C ASN A 328 -27.93 -17.29 -7.01
N ASP A 329 -29.05 -17.01 -7.67
CA ASP A 329 -29.23 -15.74 -8.39
C ASP A 329 -28.99 -14.54 -7.47
N PHE A 330 -28.27 -13.57 -8.01
CA PHE A 330 -27.90 -12.34 -7.30
C PHE A 330 -28.08 -11.14 -8.21
N ASP A 331 -29.13 -10.36 -7.94
CA ASP A 331 -29.31 -9.04 -8.52
C ASP A 331 -28.91 -7.97 -7.48
N PRO A 332 -27.94 -7.08 -7.78
CA PRO A 332 -27.46 -6.10 -6.80
C PRO A 332 -28.53 -5.12 -6.28
N GLN A 333 -29.59 -4.86 -7.04
CA GLN A 333 -30.69 -3.98 -6.62
C GLN A 333 -31.72 -4.75 -5.79
N ALA A 334 -32.14 -5.92 -6.25
CA ALA A 334 -33.15 -6.73 -5.57
C ALA A 334 -32.60 -7.49 -4.35
N SER A 335 -31.28 -7.74 -4.31
CA SER A 335 -30.60 -8.46 -3.22
C SER A 335 -29.95 -7.50 -2.21
N ALA A 336 -30.34 -6.22 -2.21
CA ALA A 336 -29.82 -5.25 -1.25
C ALA A 336 -30.07 -5.73 0.19
N GLY A 337 -29.02 -5.74 1.02
CA GLY A 337 -29.10 -6.22 2.41
C GLY A 337 -29.04 -7.74 2.58
N ARG A 338 -29.00 -8.53 1.50
CA ARG A 338 -28.86 -9.99 1.58
C ARG A 338 -27.47 -10.36 2.09
N ILE A 339 -27.43 -11.10 3.20
CA ILE A 339 -26.21 -11.75 3.70
C ILE A 339 -26.11 -13.14 3.07
N PHE A 340 -24.90 -13.51 2.65
CA PHE A 340 -24.61 -14.81 2.05
C PHE A 340 -23.19 -15.25 2.40
N ASP A 341 -22.93 -16.55 2.30
CA ASP A 341 -21.64 -17.18 2.58
C ASP A 341 -21.40 -18.32 1.60
N GLY A 342 -20.18 -18.84 1.54
CA GLY A 342 -19.84 -19.97 0.68
C GLY A 342 -18.36 -20.29 0.70
N ILE A 343 -17.85 -20.80 -0.42
CA ILE A 343 -16.46 -21.28 -0.52
C ILE A 343 -15.41 -20.17 -0.59
N ALA A 344 -15.82 -18.90 -0.71
CA ALA A 344 -14.93 -17.76 -0.75
C ALA A 344 -15.55 -16.49 -0.16
N ARG A 345 -14.69 -15.62 0.39
CA ARG A 345 -15.04 -14.30 0.91
C ARG A 345 -13.87 -13.34 0.73
N LEU A 346 -14.14 -12.04 0.74
CA LEU A 346 -13.13 -11.00 0.79
C LEU A 346 -12.97 -10.52 2.23
N HIS A 347 -11.81 -10.75 2.83
CA HIS A 347 -11.45 -10.11 4.09
C HIS A 347 -11.21 -8.63 3.81
N HIS A 348 -11.99 -7.77 4.46
CA HIS A 348 -11.94 -6.32 4.27
C HIS A 348 -11.41 -5.63 5.52
N TYR A 349 -10.14 -5.24 5.46
CA TYR A 349 -9.43 -4.57 6.54
C TYR A 349 -9.61 -3.05 6.40
N PHE A 350 -10.87 -2.60 6.43
CA PHE A 350 -11.21 -1.22 6.08
C PHE A 350 -10.49 -0.19 6.98
N GLY A 351 -10.49 -0.42 8.29
CA GLY A 351 -9.88 0.46 9.27
C GLY A 351 -8.39 0.19 9.46
N ARG A 352 -7.99 -1.09 9.53
CA ARG A 352 -6.71 -1.52 10.11
C ARG A 352 -6.52 -0.87 11.49
N SER A 353 -5.32 -0.43 11.87
CA SER A 353 -5.12 0.33 13.11
C SER A 353 -5.70 1.74 13.01
N TRP A 354 -5.89 2.41 14.15
CA TRP A 354 -6.34 3.81 14.19
C TRP A 354 -5.45 4.73 13.34
N GLU A 355 -4.13 4.61 13.46
CA GLU A 355 -3.15 5.40 12.71
C GLU A 355 -3.25 5.17 11.19
N GLU A 356 -3.38 3.91 10.77
CA GLU A 356 -3.58 3.55 9.37
C GLU A 356 -4.90 4.11 8.82
N PHE A 357 -5.96 4.12 9.64
CA PHE A 357 -7.24 4.77 9.30
C PHE A 357 -7.12 6.29 9.16
N GLN A 358 -6.38 6.97 10.05
CA GLN A 358 -6.16 8.41 9.94
C GLN A 358 -5.48 8.78 8.61
N CYS A 359 -4.50 7.99 8.19
CA CYS A 359 -3.91 8.16 6.86
C CYS A 359 -4.92 7.91 5.74
N LYS A 360 -5.77 6.88 5.85
CA LYS A 360 -6.88 6.65 4.90
C LYS A 360 -7.85 7.83 4.82
N ARG A 361 -8.11 8.53 5.92
CA ARG A 361 -8.90 9.77 5.93
C ARG A 361 -8.19 10.90 5.21
N ALA A 362 -6.92 11.14 5.53
CA ALA A 362 -6.11 12.22 4.97
C ALA A 362 -5.92 12.10 3.45
N ARG A 363 -5.83 10.87 2.91
CA ARG A 363 -5.78 10.59 1.47
C ARG A 363 -7.03 11.04 0.71
N GLY A 364 -8.15 11.21 1.41
CA GLY A 364 -9.46 11.55 0.85
C GLY A 364 -10.21 10.36 0.23
N ARG A 365 -11.38 10.65 -0.37
CA ARG A 365 -12.22 9.64 -1.04
C ARG A 365 -11.96 9.58 -2.54
N GLY A 366 -11.96 8.38 -3.12
CA GLY A 366 -11.98 8.21 -4.58
C GLY A 366 -13.31 8.61 -5.23
N THR A 367 -14.37 8.65 -4.42
CA THR A 367 -15.78 8.81 -4.86
C THR A 367 -16.42 10.12 -4.42
N GLY A 368 -15.71 10.96 -3.65
CA GLY A 368 -16.25 12.19 -3.03
C GLY A 368 -15.59 13.50 -3.53
N PRO A 369 -16.11 14.67 -3.11
CA PRO A 369 -15.52 15.97 -3.43
C PRO A 369 -14.04 16.05 -3.03
N LYS A 370 -13.26 16.84 -3.77
CA LYS A 370 -11.84 17.04 -3.47
C LYS A 370 -11.69 17.66 -2.07
N GLY A 371 -10.94 17.00 -1.20
CA GLY A 371 -10.71 17.46 0.18
C GLY A 371 -11.72 16.94 1.21
N ALA A 372 -12.78 16.23 0.79
CA ALA A 372 -13.70 15.62 1.75
C ALA A 372 -13.01 14.47 2.51
N MET A 373 -12.81 14.66 3.81
CA MET A 373 -12.35 13.62 4.72
C MET A 373 -13.50 12.68 5.10
N ARG A 374 -13.18 11.41 5.38
CA ARG A 374 -14.15 10.51 6.01
C ARG A 374 -14.37 10.98 7.46
N PRO A 375 -15.60 10.93 7.99
CA PRO A 375 -15.83 11.14 9.42
C PRO A 375 -15.11 10.05 10.23
N GLU A 376 -14.70 10.39 11.45
CA GLU A 376 -14.06 9.45 12.36
C GLU A 376 -14.99 8.35 12.82
N SER A 377 -16.30 8.64 12.90
CA SER A 377 -17.34 7.68 13.31
C SER A 377 -17.29 6.38 12.50
N ILE A 378 -16.96 6.46 11.20
CA ILE A 378 -16.84 5.29 10.33
C ILE A 378 -15.79 4.29 10.83
N PHE A 379 -14.74 4.74 11.53
CA PHE A 379 -13.81 3.81 12.18
C PHE A 379 -14.57 2.95 13.17
N HIS A 380 -15.24 3.58 14.14
CA HIS A 380 -15.99 2.87 15.18
C HIS A 380 -17.15 2.03 14.63
N GLU A 381 -17.81 2.50 13.57
CA GLU A 381 -18.87 1.76 12.88
C GLU A 381 -18.35 0.47 12.20
N LEU A 382 -17.10 0.47 11.73
CA LEU A 382 -16.48 -0.65 11.01
C LEU A 382 -15.38 -1.38 11.79
N ASP A 383 -15.13 -0.99 13.04
CA ASP A 383 -14.17 -1.63 13.96
C ASP A 383 -14.77 -2.89 14.58
N LEU A 384 -15.18 -3.83 13.71
CA LEU A 384 -15.94 -5.02 14.08
C LEU A 384 -15.00 -6.10 14.62
N ASN A 385 -14.90 -6.18 15.94
CA ASN A 385 -14.05 -7.12 16.68
C ASN A 385 -14.89 -8.19 17.40
N GLU A 386 -15.87 -8.76 16.70
CA GLU A 386 -16.91 -9.61 17.30
C GLU A 386 -16.44 -11.06 17.49
N THR A 387 -15.57 -11.57 16.62
CA THR A 387 -15.08 -12.94 16.65
C THR A 387 -13.65 -13.06 16.15
N PHE A 388 -12.90 -14.00 16.71
CA PHE A 388 -11.58 -14.36 16.22
C PHE A 388 -11.69 -15.11 14.89
N ASN A 389 -10.90 -14.72 13.90
CA ASN A 389 -10.84 -15.36 12.59
C ASN A 389 -9.37 -15.52 12.14
N ASP A 390 -8.96 -16.76 11.94
CA ASP A 390 -7.60 -17.17 11.55
C ASP A 390 -7.53 -17.75 10.13
N ASP A 391 -8.59 -17.60 9.32
CA ASP A 391 -8.68 -18.22 7.98
C ASP A 391 -7.48 -17.86 7.09
N ALA A 392 -6.94 -16.65 7.27
CA ALA A 392 -5.82 -16.13 6.49
C ALA A 392 -4.44 -16.48 7.07
N LEU A 393 -4.34 -16.96 8.32
CA LEU A 393 -3.05 -17.25 8.96
C LEU A 393 -2.26 -18.33 8.22
N ARG A 394 -2.95 -19.30 7.62
CA ARG A 394 -2.33 -20.36 6.78
C ARG A 394 -1.57 -19.80 5.57
N LEU A 395 -1.84 -18.56 5.17
CA LEU A 395 -1.19 -17.91 4.02
C LEU A 395 0.05 -17.10 4.43
N VAL A 396 0.20 -16.76 5.72
CA VAL A 396 1.20 -15.80 6.22
C VAL A 396 2.61 -16.19 5.84
N GLU A 397 3.00 -17.45 6.04
CA GLU A 397 4.36 -17.90 5.73
C GLU A 397 4.68 -17.74 4.24
N SER A 398 3.79 -18.25 3.37
CA SER A 398 3.95 -18.12 1.92
C SER A 398 3.91 -16.65 1.46
N ALA A 399 3.04 -15.83 2.07
CA ALA A 399 2.94 -14.41 1.78
C ALA A 399 4.22 -13.67 2.15
N ARG A 400 4.83 -13.97 3.31
CA ARG A 400 6.12 -13.41 3.71
C ARG A 400 7.24 -13.78 2.73
N ALA A 401 7.31 -15.04 2.32
CA ALA A 401 8.30 -15.50 1.35
C ALA A 401 8.14 -14.78 -0.01
N GLU A 402 6.91 -14.64 -0.51
CA GLU A 402 6.65 -13.92 -1.76
C GLU A 402 6.90 -12.42 -1.61
N VAL A 403 6.55 -11.80 -0.48
CA VAL A 403 6.89 -10.40 -0.18
C VAL A 403 8.40 -10.19 -0.18
N ALA A 404 9.19 -11.11 0.38
CA ALA A 404 10.64 -11.03 0.34
C ALA A 404 11.17 -11.08 -1.11
N ARG A 405 10.71 -12.07 -1.90
CA ARG A 405 11.06 -12.19 -3.33
C ARG A 405 10.71 -10.94 -4.13
N LEU A 406 9.52 -10.37 -3.91
CA LEU A 406 9.10 -9.13 -4.57
C LEU A 406 9.92 -7.92 -4.10
N SER A 407 10.32 -7.90 -2.82
CA SER A 407 11.17 -6.85 -2.26
C SER A 407 12.55 -6.85 -2.93
N ASP A 408 13.12 -8.01 -3.24
CA ASP A 408 14.41 -8.11 -3.91
C ASP A 408 14.36 -7.55 -5.34
N ILE A 409 13.29 -7.85 -6.09
CA ILE A 409 13.06 -7.22 -7.42
C ILE A 409 12.99 -5.70 -7.33
N VAL A 410 12.41 -5.17 -6.24
CA VAL A 410 12.32 -3.72 -6.02
C VAL A 410 13.65 -3.10 -5.60
N LYS A 411 14.54 -3.86 -4.94
CA LYS A 411 15.89 -3.40 -4.57
C LYS A 411 16.82 -3.37 -5.77
N ASP A 412 16.65 -4.28 -6.72
CA ASP A 412 17.51 -4.43 -7.91
C ASP A 412 17.16 -3.49 -9.07
N GLY A 413 15.95 -2.90 -9.08
CA GLY A 413 15.40 -2.15 -10.22
C GLY A 413 15.25 -0.65 -10.00
#